data_AF-A0A9W5R098-F1
#
_entry.id   AF-A0A9W5R098-F1
#
_cell.length_a   1.000
_cell.length_b   1.000
_cell.length_c   1.000
_cell.angle_alpha   90.00
_cell.angle_beta   90.00
_cell.angle_gamma   90.00
#
_symmetry.space_group_name_H-M   'P 1'
#
loop_
_entity.id
_entity.type
_entity.pdbx_description
1 polymer ?
#
loop_
_entity_poly.entity_id
_entity_poly.type
_entity_poly.pdbx_seq_one_letter_code
_entity_poly.pdbx_strand_id
1 'polypeptide(L)'
;MAVLLLSYSRFRVFHLNISKSQSVLLSFMTEAFETFGGIPKVIVTDNMKTVMDEVRTEHFSGTINNKFAQFAQDFGFKVQPCIAGRPNTKGKIEVPMKLLDEIHAYQGKFSFEELHDFVQKLCTRINQTFPQGTGKIPLFALKQEKNLLQLLPQSTIRDSYKIKHKLVKGF
;
A
#
# COMPACT_ATOMS: atom_id res chain seq x y z
N MET A 1 0.90 -9.79 -3.91
CA MET A 1 1.04 -8.98 -2.69
C MET A 1 1.22 -7.51 -3.08
N ALA A 2 0.53 -6.61 -2.40
CA ALA A 2 0.73 -5.16 -2.50
C ALA A 2 1.30 -4.64 -1.18
N VAL A 3 2.03 -3.52 -1.24
CA VAL A 3 2.58 -2.84 -0.06
C VAL A 3 2.39 -1.34 -0.21
N LEU A 4 1.98 -0.68 0.87
CA LEU A 4 1.96 0.76 1.00
C LEU A 4 2.77 1.15 2.23
N LEU A 5 3.62 2.17 2.12
CA LEU A 5 4.48 2.61 3.21
C LEU A 5 4.49 4.13 3.36
N LEU A 6 4.49 4.60 4.60
CA LEU A 6 4.66 6.02 4.90
C LEU A 6 6.14 6.39 4.93
N SER A 7 6.51 7.41 4.15
CA SER A 7 7.91 7.78 3.97
C SER A 7 8.55 8.38 5.22
N TYR A 8 7.82 8.91 6.21
CA TYR A 8 8.47 9.38 7.42
C TYR A 8 8.59 8.25 8.44
N SER A 9 7.46 7.68 8.88
CA SER A 9 7.45 6.62 9.91
C SER A 9 8.01 5.28 9.45
N ARG A 10 8.06 5.03 8.14
CA ARG A 10 8.30 3.70 7.56
C ARG A 10 7.30 2.64 8.01
N PHE A 11 6.13 3.08 8.48
CA PHE A 11 5.02 2.19 8.77
C PHE A 11 4.50 1.59 7.46
N ARG A 12 4.22 0.30 7.45
CA ARG A 12 3.86 -0.48 6.26
C ARG A 12 2.52 -1.17 6.45
N VAL A 13 1.75 -1.28 5.38
CA VAL A 13 0.59 -2.17 5.30
C VAL A 13 0.82 -3.09 4.11
N PHE A 14 0.68 -4.39 4.35
CA PHE A 14 0.79 -5.43 3.33
C PHE A 14 -0.60 -6.01 3.07
N HIS A 15 -0.90 -6.31 1.81
CA HIS A 15 -2.12 -7.04 1.47
C HIS A 15 -1.83 -8.14 0.46
N LEU A 16 -2.20 -9.35 0.85
CA LEU A 16 -2.15 -10.53 0.00
C LEU A 16 -3.43 -10.59 -0.84
N ASN A 17 -3.27 -10.62 -2.16
CA ASN A 17 -4.38 -10.68 -3.09
C ASN A 17 -4.08 -11.66 -4.22
N ILE A 18 -5.12 -12.37 -4.65
CA ILE A 18 -5.09 -13.29 -5.79
C ILE A 18 -5.14 -12.50 -7.11
N SER A 19 -5.94 -11.43 -7.15
CA SER A 19 -6.10 -10.57 -8.32
C SER A 19 -5.28 -9.28 -8.22
N LYS A 20 -4.83 -8.77 -9.38
CA LYS A 20 -4.17 -7.47 -9.53
C LYS A 20 -5.09 -6.41 -10.15
N SER A 21 -6.41 -6.58 -10.04
CA SER A 21 -7.37 -5.62 -10.61
C SER A 21 -7.30 -4.26 -9.92
N GLN A 22 -7.75 -3.21 -10.61
CA GLN A 22 -7.80 -1.87 -10.04
C GLN A 22 -8.70 -1.81 -8.80
N SER A 23 -9.86 -2.49 -8.80
CA SER A 23 -10.74 -2.55 -7.62
C SER A 23 -10.03 -3.09 -6.37
N VAL A 24 -9.18 -4.11 -6.53
CA VAL A 24 -8.40 -4.67 -5.43
C VAL A 24 -7.36 -3.67 -4.92
N LEU A 25 -6.72 -2.94 -5.83
CA LEU A 25 -5.78 -1.86 -5.46
C LEU A 25 -6.48 -0.75 -4.67
N LEU A 26 -7.65 -0.29 -5.12
CA LEU A 26 -8.40 0.79 -4.46
C LEU A 26 -8.92 0.36 -3.08
N SER A 27 -9.43 -0.87 -2.93
CA SER A 27 -9.84 -1.44 -1.63
C SER A 27 -8.65 -1.50 -0.69
N PHE A 28 -7.52 -2.05 -1.15
CA PHE A 28 -6.28 -2.11 -0.37
C PHE A 28 -5.82 -0.73 0.11
N MET A 29 -5.75 0.26 -0.78
CA MET A 29 -5.32 1.60 -0.38
C MET A 29 -6.29 2.22 0.63
N THR A 30 -7.59 2.00 0.47
CA THR A 30 -8.61 2.46 1.42
C THR A 30 -8.38 1.88 2.82
N GLU A 31 -8.21 0.56 2.93
CA GLU A 31 -7.93 -0.14 4.18
C GLU A 31 -6.58 0.28 4.79
N ALA A 32 -5.57 0.54 3.94
CA ALA A 32 -4.27 1.01 4.40
C ALA A 32 -4.35 2.43 4.99
N PHE A 33 -5.11 3.34 4.37
CA PHE A 33 -5.34 4.68 4.91
C PHE A 33 -6.11 4.64 6.23
N GLU A 34 -7.07 3.74 6.37
CA GLU A 34 -7.75 3.50 7.65
C GLU A 34 -6.77 3.00 8.72
N THR A 35 -5.87 2.09 8.35
CA THR A 35 -4.82 1.59 9.25
C THR A 35 -3.84 2.68 9.68
N PHE A 36 -3.46 3.58 8.76
CA PHE A 36 -2.66 4.77 9.10
C PHE A 36 -3.44 5.76 9.99
N GLY A 37 -4.78 5.75 9.88
CA GLY A 37 -5.66 6.71 10.52
C GLY A 37 -5.66 8.08 9.82
N GLY A 38 -5.34 8.12 8.53
CA GLY A 38 -5.23 9.34 7.73
C GLY A 38 -4.60 9.09 6.36
N ILE A 39 -4.56 10.14 5.53
CA ILE A 39 -4.15 10.06 4.14
C ILE A 39 -2.88 10.89 3.91
N PRO A 40 -1.82 10.34 3.30
CA PRO A 40 -0.64 11.13 2.96
C PRO A 40 -0.98 12.13 1.84
N LYS A 41 -0.32 13.30 1.85
CA LYS A 41 -0.55 14.36 0.85
C LYS A 41 -0.18 13.93 -0.58
N VAL A 42 0.76 13.01 -0.71
CA VAL A 42 1.29 12.53 -1.99
C VAL A 42 1.46 11.02 -1.92
N ILE A 43 0.95 10.31 -2.92
CA ILE A 43 1.20 8.89 -3.15
C ILE A 43 2.19 8.76 -4.29
N VAL A 44 3.38 8.22 -3.97
CA VAL A 44 4.36 7.83 -4.97
C VAL A 44 4.07 6.39 -5.40
N THR A 45 3.91 6.17 -6.70
CA THR A 45 3.51 4.89 -7.27
C THR A 45 4.39 4.53 -8.47
N ASP A 46 4.39 3.26 -8.87
CA ASP A 46 4.93 2.87 -10.16
C ASP A 46 3.97 3.23 -11.31
N ASN A 47 4.33 2.85 -12.54
CA ASN A 47 3.53 3.07 -13.74
C ASN A 47 2.62 1.87 -14.08
N MET A 48 2.03 1.21 -13.09
CA MET A 48 1.09 0.11 -13.32
C MET A 48 -0.16 0.57 -14.07
N LYS A 49 -0.70 -0.30 -14.95
CA LYS A 49 -1.92 -0.02 -15.74
C LYS A 49 -3.17 0.30 -14.90
N THR A 50 -3.19 -0.14 -13.65
CA THR A 50 -4.27 0.16 -12.69
C THR A 50 -4.21 1.59 -12.16
N VAL A 51 -3.13 2.33 -12.44
CA VAL A 51 -2.90 3.72 -12.02
C VAL A 51 -2.68 4.64 -13.20
N MET A 52 -2.03 4.16 -14.26
CA MET A 52 -1.65 4.95 -15.45
C MET A 52 -2.25 4.34 -16.71
N ASP A 53 -2.89 5.15 -17.55
CA ASP A 53 -3.24 4.77 -18.92
C ASP A 53 -2.00 4.88 -19.83
N GLU A 54 -1.19 5.93 -19.61
CA GLU A 54 0.08 6.13 -20.27
C GLU A 54 1.19 6.37 -19.26
N VAL A 55 2.29 5.65 -19.39
CA VAL A 55 3.37 5.66 -18.39
C VAL A 55 4.09 7.02 -18.35
N ARG A 56 4.49 7.46 -17.15
CA ARG A 56 5.36 8.62 -17.00
C ARG A 56 6.79 8.27 -17.43
N THR A 57 7.36 9.08 -18.30
CA THR A 57 8.77 8.99 -18.73
C THR A 57 9.52 10.27 -18.34
N GLU A 58 10.76 10.41 -18.79
CA GLU A 58 11.54 11.64 -18.59
C GLU A 58 10.99 12.81 -19.41
N HIS A 59 10.37 12.53 -20.56
CA HIS A 59 9.91 13.54 -21.51
C HIS A 59 8.39 13.67 -21.56
N PHE A 60 7.66 12.76 -20.90
CA PHE A 60 6.20 12.75 -20.86
C PHE A 60 5.71 12.56 -19.43
N SER A 61 4.77 13.40 -19.00
CA SER A 61 4.21 13.36 -17.65
C SER A 61 3.44 12.07 -17.35
N GLY A 62 3.04 11.33 -18.39
CA GLY A 62 2.10 10.22 -18.28
C GLY A 62 0.66 10.71 -18.21
N THR A 63 -0.26 9.77 -18.36
CA THR A 63 -1.71 9.98 -18.22
C THR A 63 -2.20 9.05 -17.12
N ILE A 64 -2.71 9.64 -16.02
CA ILE A 64 -3.27 8.88 -14.90
C ILE A 64 -4.61 8.29 -15.35
N ASN A 65 -4.84 7.04 -15.00
CA ASN A 65 -6.11 6.39 -15.27
C ASN A 65 -7.27 7.13 -14.58
N ASN A 66 -8.33 7.44 -15.34
CA ASN A 66 -9.44 8.26 -14.85
C ASN A 66 -10.08 7.78 -13.54
N LYS A 67 -10.24 6.47 -13.34
CA LYS A 67 -10.79 5.93 -12.09
C LYS A 67 -9.85 6.12 -10.91
N PHE A 68 -8.54 6.00 -11.14
CA PHE A 68 -7.55 6.26 -10.10
C PHE A 68 -7.44 7.76 -9.80
N ALA A 69 -7.59 8.62 -10.81
CA ALA A 69 -7.65 10.07 -10.63
C ALA A 69 -8.86 10.48 -9.78
N GLN A 70 -10.04 9.89 -10.03
CA GLN A 70 -11.23 10.11 -9.19
C GLN A 70 -11.00 9.66 -7.75
N PHE A 71 -10.44 8.47 -7.56
CA PHE A 71 -10.09 7.97 -6.23
C PHE A 71 -9.13 8.92 -5.50
N ALA A 72 -8.11 9.43 -6.19
CA ALA A 72 -7.18 10.40 -5.63
C ALA A 72 -7.85 11.71 -5.22
N GLN A 73 -8.82 12.18 -6.01
CA GLN A 73 -9.63 13.36 -5.69
C GLN A 73 -10.51 13.12 -4.45
N ASP A 74 -11.23 12.00 -4.40
CA ASP A 74 -12.11 11.64 -3.29
C ASP A 74 -11.37 11.51 -1.95
N PHE A 75 -10.12 11.06 -1.99
CA PHE A 75 -9.24 10.90 -0.84
C PHE A 75 -8.30 12.11 -0.63
N GLY A 76 -8.29 13.10 -1.51
CA GLY A 76 -7.52 14.34 -1.34
C GLY A 76 -6.00 14.24 -1.49
N PHE A 77 -5.47 13.16 -2.07
CA PHE A 77 -4.03 12.99 -2.27
C PHE A 77 -3.60 13.28 -3.72
N LYS A 78 -2.34 13.72 -3.89
CA LYS A 78 -1.73 13.87 -5.22
C LYS A 78 -1.06 12.57 -5.65
N VAL A 79 -1.24 12.19 -6.91
CA VAL A 79 -0.57 11.03 -7.50
C VAL A 79 0.78 11.47 -8.08
N GLN A 80 1.85 10.79 -7.70
CA GLN A 80 3.20 11.02 -8.22
C GLN A 80 3.79 9.71 -8.76
N PRO A 81 3.56 9.39 -10.04
CA PRO A 81 4.20 8.23 -10.66
C PRO A 81 5.72 8.40 -10.69
N CYS A 82 6.44 7.29 -10.57
CA CYS A 82 7.88 7.26 -10.77
C CYS A 82 8.21 7.49 -12.25
N ILE A 83 9.40 8.02 -12.54
CA ILE A 83 9.89 8.12 -13.92
C ILE A 83 10.28 6.70 -14.38
N ALA A 84 9.68 6.23 -15.48
CA ALA A 84 10.04 4.94 -16.07
C ALA A 84 11.53 4.89 -16.44
N GLY A 85 12.17 3.73 -16.24
CA GLY A 85 13.60 3.54 -16.54
C GLY A 85 14.58 4.12 -15.51
N ARG A 86 14.10 4.78 -14.44
CA ARG A 86 14.97 5.26 -13.34
C ARG A 86 14.79 4.41 -12.07
N PRO A 87 15.70 3.44 -11.80
CA PRO A 87 15.57 2.53 -10.65
C PRO A 87 15.69 3.23 -9.28
N ASN A 88 16.40 4.36 -9.20
CA ASN A 88 16.75 5.03 -7.94
C ASN A 88 15.56 5.60 -7.14
N THR A 89 14.39 5.78 -7.76
CA THR A 89 13.18 6.24 -7.06
C THR A 89 12.52 5.17 -6.18
N LYS A 90 12.95 3.90 -6.27
CA LYS A 90 12.35 2.75 -5.57
C LYS A 90 13.12 2.27 -4.33
N GLY A 91 14.25 2.90 -3.95
CA GLY A 91 15.14 2.41 -2.88
C GLY A 91 14.49 2.26 -1.50
N LYS A 92 13.35 2.91 -1.22
CA LYS A 92 12.62 2.76 0.05
C LYS A 92 11.82 1.45 0.16
N ILE A 93 11.69 0.71 -0.95
CA ILE A 93 10.88 -0.53 -1.08
C ILE A 93 11.79 -1.78 -1.14
N GLU A 94 13.11 -1.64 -0.91
CA GLU A 94 14.05 -2.78 -0.95
C GLU A 94 13.91 -3.74 0.25
N VAL A 95 13.50 -3.24 1.42
CA VAL A 95 13.24 -4.09 2.61
C VAL A 95 12.09 -5.10 2.40
N PRO A 96 10.99 -4.76 1.68
CA PRO A 96 10.00 -5.72 1.21
C PRO A 96 10.51 -6.93 0.39
N MET A 97 11.69 -6.88 -0.23
CA MET A 97 12.21 -8.02 -0.99
C MET A 97 12.66 -9.16 -0.08
N LYS A 98 13.35 -8.86 1.04
CA LYS A 98 13.64 -9.86 2.08
C LYS A 98 12.39 -10.50 2.67
N LEU A 99 11.27 -9.77 2.62
CA LEU A 99 9.97 -10.28 3.07
C LEU A 99 9.36 -11.29 2.11
N LEU A 100 9.46 -11.00 0.81
CA LEU A 100 9.10 -11.94 -0.22
C LEU A 100 9.97 -13.19 -0.11
N ASP A 101 11.27 -13.05 0.19
CA ASP A 101 12.15 -14.19 0.43
C ASP A 101 11.71 -15.02 1.66
N GLU A 102 11.33 -14.38 2.77
CA GLU A 102 10.73 -15.08 3.93
C GLU A 102 9.44 -15.82 3.54
N ILE A 103 8.52 -15.17 2.80
CA ILE A 103 7.28 -15.79 2.32
C ILE A 103 7.59 -16.96 1.36
N HIS A 104 8.56 -16.78 0.44
CA HIS A 104 8.99 -17.78 -0.52
C HIS A 104 9.61 -19.01 0.17
N ALA A 105 10.33 -18.83 1.28
CA ALA A 105 10.88 -19.93 2.07
C ALA A 105 9.79 -20.86 2.67
N TYR A 106 8.53 -20.40 2.72
CA TYR A 106 7.38 -21.19 3.17
C TYR A 106 6.45 -21.66 2.02
N GLN A 107 6.81 -21.45 0.75
CA GLN A 107 5.99 -21.88 -0.38
C GLN A 107 5.72 -23.40 -0.33
N GLY A 108 4.43 -23.76 -0.39
CA GLY A 108 3.94 -25.15 -0.39
C GLY A 108 3.48 -25.70 0.97
N LYS A 109 3.57 -24.91 2.06
CA LYS A 109 3.21 -25.37 3.42
C LYS A 109 1.94 -24.73 4.02
N PHE A 110 1.41 -23.70 3.38
CA PHE A 110 0.29 -22.92 3.93
C PHE A 110 -0.92 -22.93 2.99
N SER A 111 -2.13 -22.99 3.58
CA SER A 111 -3.36 -22.56 2.91
C SER A 111 -3.34 -21.05 2.63
N PHE A 112 -4.32 -20.56 1.86
CA PHE A 112 -4.42 -19.12 1.59
C PHE A 112 -4.72 -18.34 2.89
N GLU A 113 -5.56 -18.89 3.76
CA GLU A 113 -5.91 -18.32 5.06
C GLU A 113 -4.68 -18.25 5.99
N GLU A 114 -3.90 -19.33 6.06
CA GLU A 114 -2.67 -19.38 6.86
C GLU A 114 -1.63 -18.39 6.34
N LEU A 115 -1.49 -18.28 5.02
CA LEU A 115 -0.60 -17.29 4.41
C LEU A 115 -1.06 -15.85 4.69
N HIS A 116 -2.37 -15.60 4.68
CA HIS A 116 -2.92 -14.30 5.04
C HIS A 116 -2.60 -13.94 6.50
N ASP A 117 -2.88 -14.84 7.45
CA ASP A 117 -2.58 -14.65 8.87
C ASP A 117 -1.08 -14.45 9.11
N PHE A 118 -0.23 -15.24 8.44
CA PHE A 118 1.22 -15.08 8.49
C PHE A 118 1.65 -13.67 8.05
N VAL A 119 1.13 -13.17 6.92
CA VAL A 119 1.42 -11.82 6.43
C VAL A 119 0.96 -10.74 7.42
N GLN A 120 -0.18 -10.91 8.10
CA GLN A 120 -0.64 -9.95 9.12
C GLN A 120 0.26 -9.93 10.36
N LYS A 121 0.65 -11.10 10.87
CA LYS A 121 1.60 -11.23 11.99
C LYS A 121 2.94 -10.60 11.65
N LEU A 122 3.41 -10.86 10.43
CA LEU A 122 4.65 -10.33 9.90
C LEU A 122 4.62 -8.81 9.76
N CYS A 123 3.54 -8.26 9.22
CA CYS A 123 3.29 -6.81 9.15
C CYS A 123 3.37 -6.17 10.54
N THR A 124 2.69 -6.77 11.52
CA THR A 124 2.68 -6.31 12.91
C THR A 124 4.10 -6.30 13.49
N ARG A 125 4.83 -7.41 13.35
CA ARG A 125 6.22 -7.54 13.78
C ARG A 125 7.08 -6.42 13.18
N ILE A 126 7.04 -6.23 11.86
CA ILE A 126 7.85 -5.21 11.17
C ILE A 126 7.56 -3.80 11.68
N ASN A 127 6.30 -3.47 11.93
CA ASN A 127 5.93 -2.15 12.41
C ASN A 127 6.28 -1.91 13.89
N GLN A 128 6.54 -2.98 14.65
CA GLN A 128 6.93 -2.92 16.07
C GLN A 128 8.45 -3.13 16.28
N THR A 129 9.16 -3.67 15.31
CA THR A 129 10.61 -3.86 15.37
C THR A 129 11.34 -2.54 15.18
N PHE A 130 12.39 -2.33 15.96
CA PHE A 130 13.34 -1.23 15.79
C PHE A 130 14.26 -1.50 14.59
N PRO A 131 14.13 -0.78 13.46
CA PRO A 131 14.98 -0.99 12.29
C PRO A 131 16.33 -0.29 12.51
N GLN A 132 17.44 -0.99 12.23
CA GLN A 132 18.78 -0.43 12.43
C GLN A 132 19.08 0.85 11.62
N GLY A 133 18.33 1.14 10.55
CA GLY A 133 18.54 2.31 9.72
C GLY A 133 17.73 3.57 10.07
N THR A 134 16.54 3.43 10.67
CA THR A 134 15.64 4.59 10.92
C THR A 134 15.78 5.19 12.31
N GLY A 135 16.40 4.47 13.24
CA GLY A 135 16.54 4.90 14.64
C GLY A 135 15.22 5.03 15.40
N LYS A 136 14.10 4.57 14.83
CA LYS A 136 12.74 4.66 15.40
C LYS A 136 11.91 3.45 15.01
N ILE A 137 11.12 2.95 15.96
CA ILE A 137 10.08 1.93 15.70
C ILE A 137 8.97 2.56 14.86
N PRO A 138 8.56 1.96 13.73
CA PRO A 138 7.56 2.54 12.83
C PRO A 138 6.23 2.88 13.51
N LEU A 139 5.75 2.03 14.41
CA LEU A 139 4.53 2.27 15.17
C LEU A 139 4.60 3.57 16.00
N PHE A 140 5.72 3.85 16.65
CA PHE A 140 5.89 5.09 17.42
C PHE A 140 6.09 6.30 16.50
N ALA A 141 6.82 6.14 15.40
CA ALA A 141 6.97 7.21 14.43
C ALA A 141 5.65 7.56 13.74
N LEU A 142 4.75 6.59 13.50
CA LEU A 142 3.40 6.82 12.99
C LEU A 142 2.58 7.69 13.95
N LYS A 143 2.66 7.46 15.26
CA LYS A 143 1.98 8.30 16.25
C LYS A 143 2.40 9.78 16.14
N GLN A 144 3.66 10.04 15.78
CA GLN A 144 4.18 11.40 15.52
C GLN A 144 3.71 11.93 14.16
N GLU A 145 3.68 11.09 13.13
CA GLU A 145 3.28 11.45 11.76
C GLU A 145 1.78 11.71 11.62
N LYS A 146 0.95 11.08 12.46
CA LYS A 146 -0.52 11.05 12.31
C LYS A 146 -1.15 12.44 12.16
N ASN A 147 -0.65 13.44 12.87
CA ASN A 147 -1.15 14.82 12.81
C ASN A 147 -0.80 15.55 11.50
N LEU A 148 0.09 14.99 10.69
CA LEU A 148 0.48 15.53 9.38
C LEU A 148 -0.29 14.88 8.23
N LEU A 149 -1.00 13.79 8.50
CA LEU A 149 -1.89 13.12 7.56
C LEU A 149 -3.18 13.93 7.40
N GLN A 150 -3.74 13.88 6.20
CA GLN A 150 -5.06 14.42 5.94
C GLN A 150 -6.13 13.52 6.57
N LEU A 151 -7.30 14.09 6.84
CA LEU A 151 -8.45 13.36 7.36
C LEU A 151 -8.95 12.34 6.33
N LEU A 152 -9.44 11.22 6.83
CA LEU A 152 -10.16 10.25 6.01
C LEU A 152 -11.48 10.86 5.52
N PRO A 153 -11.91 10.58 4.28
CA PRO A 153 -13.24 10.98 3.83
C PRO A 153 -14.33 10.22 4.60
N GLN A 154 -15.56 10.67 4.41
CA GLN A 154 -16.75 10.05 4.98
C GLN A 154 -16.79 8.53 4.68
N SER A 155 -17.38 7.76 5.59
CA SER A 155 -17.48 6.30 5.41
C SER A 155 -18.16 5.91 4.10
N THR A 156 -19.17 6.68 3.65
CA THR A 156 -19.86 6.44 2.38
C THR A 156 -18.91 6.43 1.17
N ILE A 157 -17.94 7.35 1.13
CA ILE A 157 -16.90 7.41 0.09
C ILE A 157 -15.93 6.24 0.27
N ARG A 158 -15.48 5.95 1.49
CA ARG A 158 -14.55 4.84 1.73
C ARG A 158 -15.16 3.49 1.33
N ASP A 159 -16.41 3.26 1.72
CA ASP A 159 -17.12 2.00 1.50
C ASP A 159 -17.43 1.76 0.02
N SER A 160 -17.51 2.79 -0.83
CA SER A 160 -17.67 2.61 -2.28
C SER A 160 -16.43 2.04 -2.97
N TYR A 161 -15.26 2.14 -2.35
CA TYR A 161 -14.00 1.59 -2.87
C TYR A 161 -13.61 0.25 -2.24
N LYS A 162 -14.30 -0.19 -1.19
CA LYS A 162 -14.05 -1.47 -0.54
C LYS A 162 -14.70 -2.62 -1.28
N ILE A 163 -13.95 -3.72 -1.44
CA ILE A 163 -14.52 -4.98 -1.91
C ILE A 163 -15.26 -5.62 -0.74
N LYS A 164 -16.57 -5.81 -0.91
CA LYS A 164 -17.36 -6.61 0.04
C LYS A 164 -16.95 -8.06 -0.08
N HIS A 165 -16.14 -8.56 0.86
CA HIS A 165 -15.91 -9.99 0.97
C HIS A 165 -17.23 -10.66 1.37
N LYS A 166 -17.77 -11.52 0.51
CA LYS A 166 -18.67 -12.57 1.00
C LYS A 166 -17.78 -13.51 1.80
N LEU A 167 -17.95 -13.55 3.11
CA LEU A 167 -17.49 -14.68 3.92
C LEU A 167 -18.11 -15.92 3.28
N VAL A 168 -17.30 -16.73 2.59
CA VAL A 168 -17.72 -18.08 2.23
C VAL A 168 -17.79 -18.80 3.57
N LYS A 169 -19.00 -19.00 4.09
CA LYS A 169 -19.20 -19.91 5.22
C LYS A 169 -18.63 -21.25 4.77
N GLY A 170 -17.53 -21.67 5.41
CA GLY A 170 -16.94 -22.99 5.19
C GLY A 170 -18.01 -24.06 5.38
N PHE A 171 -17.99 -25.04 4.48
CA PHE A 171 -18.75 -26.27 4.58
C PHE A 171 -18.31 -27.09 5.79
#